data_AF-A0A1Q9XHZ5-F1
#
_entry.id   AF-A0A1Q9XHZ5-F1
#
_cell.length_a   1.000
_cell.length_b   1.000
_cell.length_c   1.000
_cell.angle_alpha   90.00
_cell.angle_beta   90.00
_cell.angle_gamma   90.00
#
_symmetry.space_group_name_H-M   'P 1'
#
loop_
_entity.id
_entity.type
_entity.pdbx_description
1 polymer ?
#
loop_
_entity_poly.entity_id
_entity_poly.type
_entity_poly.pdbx_seq_one_letter_code
_entity_poly.pdbx_strand_id
1 'polypeptide(L)' 'MPTPPLPLLKALAATPERYILAMFLKDLISATGEARHDIKQRLGGILCAYLELDVITADQYNALAAELHAFVWGQA' A
#
# COMPACT_ATOMS: atom_id res chain seq x y z
N MET A 1 3.85 0.75 -20.29
CA MET A 1 2.90 1.58 -19.53
C MET A 1 3.64 2.15 -18.33
N PRO A 2 3.59 3.46 -18.06
CA PRO A 2 4.19 4.00 -16.83
C PRO A 2 3.44 3.44 -15.63
N THR A 3 4.18 2.97 -14.62
CA THR A 3 3.62 2.47 -13.37
C THR A 3 2.91 3.62 -12.63
N PRO A 4 1.67 3.45 -12.14
CA PRO A 4 0.96 4.50 -11.40
C PRO A 4 1.79 4.97 -10.19
N PRO A 5 1.80 6.27 -9.86
CA PRO A 5 2.46 6.74 -8.65
C PRO A 5 1.67 6.28 -7.41
N LEU A 6 2.39 6.10 -6.27
CA LEU A 6 1.84 5.72 -4.96
C LEU A 6 2.01 6.86 -3.92
N PRO A 7 1.51 8.08 -4.17
CA PRO A 7 1.77 9.23 -3.29
C PRO A 7 1.22 9.07 -1.87
N LEU A 8 0.02 8.52 -1.67
CA LEU A 8 -0.59 8.39 -0.34
C LEU A 8 0.15 7.33 0.49
N LEU A 9 0.44 6.18 -0.10
CA LEU A 9 1.22 5.12 0.55
C LEU A 9 2.65 5.57 0.85
N LYS A 10 3.28 6.34 -0.04
CA LYS A 10 4.60 6.93 0.23
C LYS A 10 4.56 7.94 1.37
N ALA A 11 3.53 8.79 1.42
CA ALA A 11 3.35 9.75 2.52
C ALA A 11 3.12 9.03 3.85
N LEU A 12 2.30 7.97 3.86
CA LEU A 12 2.08 7.14 5.03
C LEU A 12 3.38 6.46 5.49
N ALA A 13 4.15 5.89 4.57
CA ALA A 13 5.40 5.18 4.85
C ALA A 13 6.58 6.09 5.25
N ALA A 14 6.47 7.41 5.09
CA ALA A 14 7.53 8.35 5.45
C ALA A 14 7.74 8.48 6.98
N THR A 15 6.79 8.01 7.78
CA THR A 15 6.87 8.00 9.25
C THR A 15 7.81 6.88 9.71
N PRO A 16 8.89 7.16 10.49
CA PRO A 16 9.92 6.18 10.84
C PRO A 16 9.38 4.89 11.51
N GLU A 17 8.33 5.02 12.31
CA GLU A 17 7.67 3.93 13.03
C GLU A 17 7.00 2.93 12.06
N ARG A 18 6.78 3.33 10.80
CA ARG A 18 6.13 2.52 9.77
C ARG A 18 7.13 1.84 8.85
N TYR A 19 8.32 1.50 9.36
CA TYR A 19 9.39 0.88 8.57
C TYR A 19 8.96 -0.43 7.87
N ILE A 20 8.09 -1.23 8.49
CA ILE A 20 7.56 -2.47 7.87
C ILE A 20 6.73 -2.14 6.63
N LEU A 21 5.87 -1.11 6.71
CA LEU A 21 5.10 -0.63 5.56
C LEU A 21 6.06 -0.14 4.46
N ALA A 22 7.06 0.67 4.81
CA ALA A 22 8.03 1.21 3.85
C ALA A 22 8.82 0.10 3.12
N MET A 23 9.23 -0.95 3.85
CA MET A 23 9.92 -2.11 3.30
C MET A 23 9.04 -2.83 2.26
N PHE A 24 7.82 -3.22 2.62
CA PHE A 24 6.93 -3.92 1.68
C PHE A 24 6.49 -3.03 0.52
N LEU A 25 6.39 -1.71 0.71
CA LEU A 25 6.11 -0.77 -0.37
C LEU A 25 7.25 -0.73 -1.41
N LYS A 26 8.51 -0.76 -0.95
CA LYS A 26 9.68 -0.86 -1.83
C LYS A 26 9.69 -2.18 -2.59
N ASP A 27 9.37 -3.28 -1.91
CA ASP A 27 9.31 -4.61 -2.53
C ASP A 27 8.19 -4.66 -3.58
N LEU A 28 7.01 -4.09 -3.29
CA LEU A 28 5.89 -4.01 -4.25
C LEU A 28 6.29 -3.31 -5.55
N ILE A 29 7.00 -2.18 -5.44
CA ILE A 29 7.44 -1.38 -6.58
C ILE A 29 8.42 -2.18 -7.46
N SER A 30 9.21 -3.04 -6.84
CA SER A 30 10.24 -3.84 -7.52
C SER A 30 9.70 -5.18 -8.04
N ALA A 31 8.58 -5.66 -7.48
CA ALA A 31 8.00 -6.96 -7.79
C ALA A 31 7.19 -6.97 -9.09
N THR A 32 7.11 -8.15 -9.70
CA THR A 32 6.32 -8.44 -10.91
C THR A 32 5.61 -9.78 -10.78
N GLY A 33 4.58 -10.01 -11.59
CA GLY A 33 3.85 -11.27 -11.61
C GLY A 33 3.20 -11.59 -10.26
N GLU A 34 3.21 -12.86 -9.88
CA GLU A 34 2.57 -13.37 -8.66
C GLU A 34 3.10 -12.72 -7.37
N ALA A 35 4.42 -12.50 -7.28
CA ALA A 35 5.02 -11.84 -6.13
C ALA A 35 4.44 -10.45 -5.86
N ARG A 36 4.04 -9.72 -6.90
CA ARG A 36 3.38 -8.42 -6.74
C ARG A 36 2.01 -8.55 -6.06
N HIS A 37 1.26 -9.61 -6.38
CA HIS A 37 -0.04 -9.87 -5.78
C HIS A 37 0.09 -10.25 -4.30
N ASP A 38 1.08 -11.07 -3.95
CA ASP A 38 1.31 -11.48 -2.56
C ASP A 38 1.69 -10.28 -1.68
N ILE A 39 2.58 -9.42 -2.19
CA ILE A 39 2.99 -8.20 -1.47
C ILE A 39 1.81 -7.24 -1.33
N LYS A 40 0.93 -7.14 -2.35
CA LYS A 40 -0.31 -6.37 -2.25
C LYS A 40 -1.20 -6.87 -1.11
N GLN A 41 -1.38 -8.18 -0.98
CA GLN A 41 -2.19 -8.76 0.10
C GLN A 41 -1.57 -8.46 1.46
N ARG A 42 -0.24 -8.56 1.57
CA ARG A 42 0.50 -8.20 2.79
C ARG A 42 0.28 -6.74 3.17
N LEU A 43 0.42 -5.81 2.22
CA LEU A 43 0.16 -4.38 2.43
C LEU A 43 -1.29 -4.11 2.81
N GLY A 44 -2.25 -4.79 2.18
CA GLY A 44 -3.67 -4.71 2.54
C GLY A 44 -3.92 -5.09 4.00
N GLY A 45 -3.30 -6.17 4.48
CA GLY A 45 -3.37 -6.57 5.89
C GLY A 45 -2.77 -5.54 6.85
N ILE A 46 -1.66 -4.90 6.48
CA ILE A 46 -1.07 -3.81 7.27
C ILE A 46 -2.03 -2.63 7.36
N LEU A 47 -2.68 -2.25 6.25
CA LEU A 47 -3.66 -1.17 6.24
C LEU A 47 -4.88 -1.50 7.11
N CYS A 48 -5.36 -2.75 7.10
CA CYS A 48 -6.44 -3.18 8.00
C CYS A 48 -6.02 -3.05 9.47
N ALA A 49 -4.82 -3.50 9.82
CA ALA A 49 -4.31 -3.37 11.19
C ALA A 49 -4.18 -1.89 11.61
N TYR A 50 -3.75 -1.01 10.71
CA TYR A 50 -3.70 0.43 10.98
C TYR A 50 -5.08 1.06 11.17
N LEU A 51 -6.09 0.58 10.45
CA LEU A 51 -7.47 1.00 10.66
C LEU A 51 -7.99 0.51 12.03
N GLU A 52 -7.76 -0.76 12.38
CA GLU A 52 -8.20 -1.35 13.65
C GLU A 52 -7.54 -0.70 14.88
N LEU A 53 -6.32 -0.18 14.72
CA LEU A 53 -5.57 0.51 15.77
C LEU A 53 -5.73 2.03 15.74
N ASP A 54 -6.70 2.56 14.99
CA ASP A 54 -6.99 3.99 14.84
C ASP A 54 -5.78 4.84 14.39
N VAL A 55 -4.81 4.22 13.70
CA VAL A 55 -3.64 4.92 13.12
C VAL A 55 -4.04 5.72 11.88
N ILE A 56 -5.07 5.25 11.16
CA ILE A 56 -5.69 5.90 10.01
C ILE A 56 -7.20 5.85 10.14
N THR A 57 -7.90 6.81 9.52
CA THR A 57 -9.37 6.81 9.44
C THR A 57 -9.88 5.85 8.36
N ALA A 58 -11.17 5.54 8.39
CA ALA A 58 -11.83 4.75 7.34
C ALA A 58 -11.70 5.40 5.95
N ASP A 59 -11.81 6.73 5.86
CA ASP A 59 -11.63 7.45 4.59
C ASP A 59 -10.19 7.35 4.07
N GLN A 60 -9.20 7.45 4.97
CA GLN A 60 -7.80 7.25 4.62
C GLN A 60 -7.55 5.81 4.17
N TYR A 61 -8.11 4.82 4.88
CA TYR A 61 -8.03 3.41 4.48
C TYR A 61 -8.58 3.20 3.07
N ASN A 62 -9.77 3.72 2.77
CA ASN A 62 -10.40 3.58 1.46
C ASN A 62 -9.53 4.20 0.35
N ALA A 63 -8.97 5.39 0.58
CA ALA A 63 -8.09 6.06 -0.38
C ALA A 63 -6.78 5.28 -0.60
N LEU A 64 -6.15 4.79 0.46
CA LEU A 64 -4.92 3.98 0.40
C LEU A 64 -5.15 2.64 -0.28
N ALA A 65 -6.27 1.96 0.03
CA ALA A 65 -6.65 0.69 -0.57
C ALA A 65 -6.95 0.84 -2.07
N ALA A 66 -7.63 1.92 -2.46
CA ALA A 66 -7.89 2.25 -3.86
C ALA A 66 -6.59 2.53 -4.63
N GLU A 67 -5.67 3.32 -4.04
CA GLU A 67 -4.35 3.58 -4.64
C GLU A 67 -3.55 2.27 -4.81
N LEU A 68 -3.52 1.43 -3.77
CA LEU A 68 -2.84 0.13 -3.81
C LEU A 68 -3.42 -0.79 -4.88
N HIS A 69 -4.75 -0.83 -5.00
CA HIS A 69 -5.45 -1.61 -6.02
C HIS A 69 -5.08 -1.12 -7.42
N ALA A 70 -5.18 0.19 -7.64
CA ALA A 70 -4.90 0.82 -8.93
C ALA A 70 -3.46 0.57 -9.41
N PHE A 71 -2.49 0.53 -8.49
CA PHE A 71 -1.11 0.22 -8.81
C PHE A 71 -0.90 -1.22 -9.31
N VAL A 72 -1.60 -2.18 -8.71
CA VAL A 72 -1.36 -3.61 -8.95
C VAL A 72 -2.18 -4.13 -10.12
N TRP A 73 -3.45 -3.73 -10.20
CA TRP A 73 -4.40 -4.25 -11.18
C TRP A 73 -4.89 -3.21 -12.19
N GLY A 74 -4.50 -1.93 -12.04
CA GLY A 74 -5.00 -0.84 -12.85
C GLY A 74 -6.26 -0.20 -12.26
N GLN A 75 -6.70 0.92 -12.85
CA GLN A 75 -8.00 1.49 -12.51
C GLN A 75 -9.10 0.51 -12.92
N ALA A 76 -10.06 0.30 -12.02
CA ALA A 76 -11.30 -0.41 -12.33
C ALA A 76 -12.14 0.38 -13.34
#